data_AF-A0A4Q3ULP2-F1
#
_entry.id   AF-A0A4Q3ULP2-F1
#
_cell.length_a   1.000
_cell.length_b   1.000
_cell.length_c   1.000
_cell.angle_alpha   90.00
_cell.angle_beta   90.00
_cell.angle_gamma   90.00
#
_symmetry.space_group_name_H-M   'P 1'
#
loop_
_entity.id
_entity.type
_entity.pdbx_description
1 polymer ?
#
loop_
_entity_poly.entity_id
_entity_poly.type
_entity_poly.pdbx_seq_one_letter_code
_entity_poly.pdbx_strand_id
1 'polypeptide(L)'
;MSQKKPAGKPVWTKNTFFWIAGVLVLLAIAGIVFGDKAIRDPGQKLEKIPLFILYCVAAVVMAVNGVLSHRQTLQQHAEETGETL
;
A
#
# COMPACT_ATOMS: atom_id res chain seq x y z
N MET A 1 -33.76 16.62 -1.05
CA MET A 1 -32.29 16.79 -0.93
C MET A 1 -31.76 15.65 -0.07
N SER A 2 -30.92 14.77 -0.62
CA SER A 2 -30.44 13.60 0.12
C SER A 2 -29.42 14.05 1.16
N GLN A 3 -29.70 13.86 2.45
CA GLN A 3 -28.74 14.14 3.52
C GLN A 3 -27.54 13.21 3.36
N LYS A 4 -26.40 13.76 2.95
CA LYS A 4 -25.12 13.04 2.91
C LYS A 4 -24.73 12.76 4.36
N LYS A 5 -24.76 11.49 4.77
CA LYS A 5 -24.24 11.08 6.10
C LYS A 5 -22.81 11.63 6.26
N PRO A 6 -22.44 12.16 7.43
CA PRO A 6 -21.07 12.59 7.67
C PRO A 6 -20.14 11.41 7.39
N ALA A 7 -19.15 11.63 6.52
CA ALA A 7 -18.17 10.62 6.21
C ALA A 7 -17.49 10.20 7.52
N GLY A 8 -17.50 8.90 7.84
CA GLY A 8 -16.80 8.39 9.01
C GLY A 8 -15.31 8.71 8.94
N LYS A 9 -14.65 8.88 10.10
CA LYS A 9 -13.23 9.23 10.17
C LYS A 9 -12.39 8.31 9.26
N PRO A 10 -11.47 8.86 8.44
CA PRO A 10 -10.67 8.05 7.54
C PRO A 10 -9.76 7.12 8.37
N VAL A 11 -9.79 5.83 8.06
CA VAL A 11 -9.01 4.80 8.76
C VAL A 11 -7.96 4.25 7.81
N TRP A 12 -6.72 4.08 8.29
CA TRP A 12 -5.61 3.55 7.49
C TRP A 12 -5.92 2.22 6.82
N THR A 13 -6.67 1.35 7.50
CA THR A 13 -7.02 0.00 7.01
C THR A 13 -7.93 0.00 5.78
N LYS A 14 -8.57 1.13 5.44
CA LYS A 14 -9.39 1.26 4.23
C LYS A 14 -8.60 1.72 3.00
N ASN A 15 -7.33 2.08 3.16
CA ASN A 15 -6.51 2.54 2.06
C ASN A 15 -5.84 1.35 1.34
N THR A 16 -6.22 1.14 0.08
CA THR A 16 -5.74 0.06 -0.78
C THR A 16 -4.21 0.04 -0.93
N PHE A 17 -3.53 1.20 -0.89
CA PHE A 17 -2.08 1.26 -1.00
C PHE A 17 -1.37 0.54 0.16
N PHE A 18 -1.93 0.58 1.38
CA PHE A 18 -1.35 -0.16 2.51
C PHE A 18 -1.55 -1.67 2.37
N TRP A 19 -2.67 -2.11 1.80
CA TRP A 19 -2.88 -3.53 1.49
C TRP A 19 -1.90 -4.03 0.43
N ILE A 20 -1.72 -3.26 -0.66
CA ILE A 20 -0.75 -3.59 -1.70
C ILE A 20 0.66 -3.63 -1.10
N ALA A 21 1.04 -2.63 -0.30
CA ALA A 21 2.33 -2.63 0.39
C ALA A 21 2.51 -3.88 1.26
N GLY A 22 1.49 -4.25 2.05
CA GLY A 22 1.51 -5.45 2.89
C GLY A 22 1.71 -6.74 2.09
N VAL A 23 0.99 -6.92 0.98
CA VAL A 23 1.15 -8.10 0.11
C VAL A 23 2.56 -8.14 -0.49
N LEU A 24 3.09 -7.01 -0.94
CA LEU A 24 4.45 -6.94 -1.49
C LEU A 24 5.53 -7.28 -0.43
N VAL A 25 5.34 -6.86 0.83
CA VAL A 25 6.22 -7.27 1.92
C VAL A 25 6.16 -8.78 2.14
N LEU A 26 4.97 -9.40 2.11
CA LEU A 26 4.84 -10.84 2.24
C LEU A 26 5.53 -11.59 1.09
N LEU A 27 5.39 -11.12 -0.15
CA LEU A 27 6.09 -11.67 -1.30
C LEU A 27 7.61 -11.51 -1.19
N ALA A 28 8.09 -10.36 -0.70
CA ALA A 28 9.51 -10.16 -0.46
C ALA A 28 10.06 -11.14 0.59
N ILE A 29 9.35 -11.33 1.70
CA ILE A 29 9.72 -12.32 2.73
C ILE A 29 9.72 -13.73 2.15
N ALA A 30 8.70 -14.09 1.36
CA ALA A 30 8.64 -15.39 0.69
C ALA A 30 9.82 -15.58 -0.28
N GLY A 31 10.19 -14.54 -1.03
CA GLY A 31 11.37 -14.56 -1.91
C GLY A 31 12.69 -14.71 -1.17
N ILE A 32 12.82 -14.12 0.03
CA ILE A 32 14.03 -14.27 0.88
C ILE A 32 14.11 -15.69 1.45
N VAL A 33 13.00 -16.26 1.94
CA VAL A 33 12.99 -17.55 2.63
C VAL A 33 13.03 -18.73 1.67
N PHE A 34 12.24 -18.67 0.59
CA PHE A 34 12.06 -19.78 -0.36
C PHE A 34 12.83 -19.58 -1.69
N GLY A 35 13.45 -18.41 -1.85
CA GLY A 35 14.19 -18.03 -3.05
C GLY A 35 13.28 -17.56 -4.19
N ASP A 36 13.90 -16.93 -5.19
CA ASP A 36 13.18 -16.33 -6.33
C ASP A 36 12.27 -17.31 -7.07
N LYS A 37 12.61 -18.61 -7.12
CA LYS A 37 11.79 -19.63 -7.80
C LYS A 37 10.37 -19.77 -7.20
N ALA A 38 10.18 -19.43 -5.93
CA ALA A 38 8.90 -19.56 -5.25
C ALA A 38 7.92 -18.42 -5.57
N ILE A 39 8.46 -17.25 -5.94
CA ILE A 39 7.69 -16.02 -6.20
C ILE A 39 7.67 -15.64 -7.68
N ARG A 40 8.42 -16.36 -8.52
CA ARG A 40 8.55 -16.08 -9.95
C ARG A 40 7.41 -16.69 -10.74
N ASP A 41 6.90 -15.93 -11.70
CA ASP A 41 5.90 -16.44 -12.64
C ASP A 41 6.49 -17.48 -13.61
N PRO A 42 5.68 -18.48 -14.04
CA PRO A 42 6.09 -19.42 -15.07
C PRO A 42 6.49 -18.67 -16.36
N GLY A 43 7.72 -18.89 -16.83
CA GLY A 43 8.24 -18.27 -18.05
C GLY A 43 8.99 -16.95 -17.86
N GLN A 44 9.03 -16.37 -16.66
CA GLN A 44 9.85 -15.18 -16.42
C GLN A 44 11.36 -15.51 -16.52
N LYS A 45 12.15 -14.63 -17.15
CA LYS A 45 13.61 -14.82 -17.26
C LYS A 45 14.27 -14.61 -15.89
N LEU A 46 15.41 -15.27 -15.66
CA LEU A 46 16.24 -14.97 -14.49
C LEU A 46 16.88 -13.59 -14.72
N GLU A 47 16.51 -12.64 -13.89
CA GLU A 47 17.12 -11.31 -13.89
C GLU A 47 18.35 -11.28 -12.98
N LYS A 48 19.22 -10.29 -13.20
CA LYS A 48 20.42 -10.09 -12.36
C LYS A 48 20.07 -9.60 -10.95
N ILE A 49 18.90 -8.98 -10.80
CA ILE A 49 18.41 -8.42 -9.54
C ILE A 49 17.42 -9.44 -8.96
N PRO A 50 17.61 -9.89 -7.71
CA PRO A 50 16.66 -10.76 -7.05
C PRO A 50 15.27 -10.16 -6.97
N LEU A 51 14.25 -10.97 -7.25
CA LEU A 51 12.86 -10.51 -7.38
C LEU A 51 12.31 -9.93 -6.07
N PHE A 52 12.76 -10.45 -4.93
CA PHE A 52 12.37 -9.92 -3.61
C PHE A 52 12.81 -8.46 -3.40
N ILE A 53 13.93 -8.01 -4.00
CA ILE A 53 14.40 -6.62 -3.88
C ILE A 53 13.41 -5.69 -4.57
N LEU A 54 12.94 -6.08 -5.77
CA LEU A 54 11.93 -5.31 -6.49
C LEU A 54 10.64 -5.21 -5.68
N TYR A 55 10.21 -6.29 -5.03
CA TYR A 55 9.05 -6.27 -4.15
C TYR A 55 9.26 -5.41 -2.90
N CYS A 56 10.45 -5.42 -2.29
CA CYS A 56 10.79 -4.49 -1.19
C CYS A 56 10.70 -3.03 -1.64
N VAL A 57 11.28 -2.68 -2.78
CA VAL A 57 11.25 -1.31 -3.31
C VAL A 57 9.81 -0.90 -3.62
N ALA A 58 9.04 -1.74 -4.29
CA ALA A 58 7.64 -1.49 -4.60
C ALA A 58 6.79 -1.34 -3.33
N ALA A 59 7.04 -2.17 -2.30
CA ALA A 59 6.36 -2.07 -1.02
C ALA A 59 6.61 -0.73 -0.34
N VAL A 60 7.86 -0.25 -0.34
CA VAL A 60 8.22 1.07 0.22
C VAL A 60 7.51 2.19 -0.54
N VAL A 61 7.52 2.16 -1.87
CA VAL A 61 6.82 3.16 -2.69
C VAL A 61 5.32 3.18 -2.38
N MET A 62 4.69 2.00 -2.30
CA MET A 62 3.27 1.89 -1.99
C MET A 62 2.94 2.34 -0.56
N ALA A 63 3.80 2.04 0.41
CA ALA A 63 3.63 2.52 1.78
C ALA A 63 3.70 4.05 1.84
N VAL A 64 4.69 4.67 1.18
CA VAL A 64 4.82 6.13 1.11
C VAL A 64 3.60 6.77 0.45
N ASN A 65 3.14 6.22 -0.68
CA ASN A 65 1.91 6.68 -1.33
C ASN A 65 0.70 6.55 -0.41
N GLY A 66 0.58 5.43 0.31
CA GLY A 66 -0.48 5.22 1.30
C GLY A 66 -0.47 6.28 2.40
N VAL A 67 0.69 6.62 2.94
CA VAL A 67 0.86 7.68 3.96
C VAL A 67 0.41 9.03 3.42
N LEU A 68 0.87 9.41 2.22
CA LEU A 68 0.52 10.70 1.60
C LEU A 68 -0.99 10.79 1.31
N SER A 69 -1.57 9.77 0.69
CA SER A 69 -3.01 9.74 0.41
C SER A 69 -3.84 9.77 1.69
N HIS A 70 -3.39 9.12 2.76
CA HIS A 70 -4.10 9.16 4.03
C HIS A 70 -4.07 10.55 4.67
N ARG A 71 -2.92 11.25 4.62
CA ARG A 71 -2.80 12.63 5.10
C ARG A 71 -3.70 13.60 4.33
N GLN A 72 -3.76 13.46 3.01
CA GLN A 72 -4.67 14.25 2.17
C GLN A 72 -6.14 13.98 2.52
N THR A 73 -6.49 12.71 2.75
CA THR A 73 -7.85 12.34 3.16
C THR A 73 -8.21 12.92 4.54
N LEU A 74 -7.26 12.97 5.48
CA LEU A 74 -7.46 13.60 6.78
C LEU A 74 -7.66 15.11 6.66
N GLN A 75 -6.88 15.79 5.82
CA GLN A 75 -7.04 17.22 5.55
C GLN A 75 -8.42 17.51 4.95
N GLN A 76 -8.82 16.76 3.93
CA GLN A 76 -10.15 16.90 3.33
C GLN A 76 -11.27 16.63 4.34
N HIS A 77 -11.12 15.62 5.19
CA HIS A 77 -12.12 15.31 6.23
C HIS A 77 -12.23 16.42 7.29
N ALA A 78 -11.10 17.00 7.69
CA ALA A 78 -11.04 18.15 8.60
C ALA A 78 -11.73 19.38 7.97
N GLU A 79 -11.47 19.67 6.69
CA GLU A 79 -12.14 20.73 5.93
C GLU A 79 -13.66 20.51 5.82
N GLU A 80 -14.10 19.28 5.56
CA GLU A 80 -15.52 18.92 5.46
C GLU A 80 -16.26 18.97 6.81
N THR A 81 -15.57 18.68 7.91
CA THR A 81 -16.17 18.60 9.26
C THR A 81 -16.02 19.90 10.06
N GLY A 82 -15.16 20.83 9.61
CA GLY A 82 -14.84 22.07 10.34
C GLY A 82 -14.01 21.85 11.61
N GLU A 83 -13.40 20.67 11.76
CA GLU A 83 -12.56 20.29 12.89
C GLU A 83 -11.13 20.78 12.58
N THR A 84 -10.55 21.67 13.39
CA THR A 84 -9.14 22.07 13.25
C THR A 84 -8.23 20.95 13.75
N LEU A 85 -7.26 20.55 12.93
CA LEU A 85 -6.27 19.48 13.19
C LEU A 85 -5.48 19.67 14.49
#